data_AF-A0A0Q4IWM5-F1
#
_entry.id   AF-A0A0Q4IWM5-F1
#
_cell.length_a   1.000
_cell.length_b   1.000
_cell.length_c   1.000
_cell.angle_alpha   90.00
_cell.angle_beta   90.00
_cell.angle_gamma   90.00
#
_symmetry.space_group_name_H-M   'P 1'
#
loop_
_entity.id
_entity.type
_entity.pdbx_description
1 polymer ?
#
loop_
_entity_poly.entity_id
_entity_poly.type
_entity_poly.pdbx_seq_one_letter_code
_entity_poly.pdbx_strand_id
1 'polypeptide(L)' 'MTDIVNLRQVRKTKARTDKAKLAEENRARFGRTKAQRHADDMEKQRHMALLDGARRDRGEDK' A
#
# COMPACT_ATOMS: atom_id res chain seq x y z
N MET A 1 -15.22 44.89 7.27
CA MET A 1 -14.18 43.87 7.50
C MET A 1 -14.29 42.87 6.37
N THR A 2 -13.38 42.88 5.40
CA THR A 2 -13.41 41.93 4.28
C THR A 2 -12.54 40.74 4.63
N ASP A 3 -13.15 39.55 4.71
CA ASP A 3 -12.41 38.32 4.96
C ASP A 3 -11.58 37.96 3.74
N ILE A 4 -10.26 38.11 3.84
CA ILE A 4 -9.31 37.70 2.81
C ILE A 4 -9.17 36.18 2.88
N VAL A 5 -9.90 35.46 2.05
CA VAL A 5 -9.87 34.00 2.02
C VAL A 5 -8.68 33.52 1.19
N ASN A 6 -7.79 32.72 1.80
CA ASN A 6 -6.65 32.16 1.10
C ASN A 6 -7.06 30.95 0.22
N LEU A 7 -7.25 31.21 -1.07
CA LEU A 7 -7.62 30.18 -2.06
C LEU A 7 -6.62 29.02 -2.19
N ARG A 8 -5.34 29.22 -1.84
CA ARG A 8 -4.33 28.14 -1.84
C ARG A 8 -4.60 27.16 -0.70
N GLN A 9 -4.94 27.66 0.49
CA GLN A 9 -5.27 26.81 1.63
C GLN A 9 -6.55 26.02 1.36
N VAL A 10 -7.58 26.68 0.82
CA VAL A 10 -8.86 26.02 0.45
C VAL A 10 -8.64 24.92 -0.59
N ARG A 11 -7.83 25.18 -1.63
CA ARG A 11 -7.49 24.14 -2.61
C ARG A 11 -6.73 22.97 -1.98
N LYS A 12 -5.80 23.26 -1.05
CA LYS A 12 -5.02 22.24 -0.35
C LYS A 12 -5.90 21.37 0.55
N THR A 13 -6.84 21.94 1.27
CA THR A 13 -7.77 21.17 2.11
C THR A 13 -8.67 20.30 1.26
N LYS A 14 -9.24 20.84 0.17
CA LYS A 14 -10.04 20.05 -0.79
C LYS A 14 -9.25 18.86 -1.38
N ALA A 15 -8.01 19.10 -1.81
CA ALA A 15 -7.17 18.02 -2.33
C ALA A 15 -6.87 16.93 -1.28
N ARG A 16 -6.77 17.29 0.01
CA ARG A 16 -6.59 16.30 1.09
C ARG A 16 -7.88 15.50 1.34
N THR A 17 -9.04 16.16 1.34
CA THR A 17 -10.33 15.48 1.55
C THR A 17 -10.63 14.52 0.41
N ASP A 18 -10.35 14.91 -0.83
CA ASP A 18 -10.60 14.06 -2.01
C ASP A 18 -9.70 12.83 -1.99
N LYS A 19 -8.42 12.99 -1.60
CA LYS A 19 -7.50 11.85 -1.39
C LYS A 19 -7.97 10.91 -0.27
N ALA A 20 -8.52 11.44 0.81
CA ALA A 20 -9.05 10.62 1.91
C ALA A 20 -10.26 9.79 1.46
N LYS A 21 -11.20 10.39 0.71
CA LYS A 21 -12.36 9.70 0.12
C LYS A 21 -11.93 8.58 -0.83
N LEU A 22 -11.00 8.88 -1.75
CA LEU A 22 -10.43 7.87 -2.65
C LEU A 22 -9.77 6.73 -1.87
N ALA A 23 -9.07 7.02 -0.78
CA ALA A 23 -8.48 5.98 0.06
C ALA A 23 -9.55 5.10 0.72
N GLU A 24 -10.65 5.68 1.21
CA GLU A 24 -11.78 4.96 1.78
C GLU A 24 -12.50 4.09 0.73
N GLU A 25 -12.78 4.65 -0.45
CA GLU A 25 -13.35 3.91 -1.57
C GLU A 25 -12.45 2.73 -1.98
N ASN A 26 -11.14 2.92 -2.01
CA ASN A 26 -10.20 1.85 -2.33
C ASN A 26 -10.16 0.78 -1.24
N ARG A 27 -10.32 1.16 0.04
CA ARG A 27 -10.47 0.17 1.14
C ARG A 27 -11.74 -0.65 0.97
N ALA A 28 -12.85 -0.01 0.61
CA ALA A 28 -14.13 -0.69 0.38
C ALA A 28 -14.09 -1.57 -0.87
N ARG A 29 -13.58 -1.07 -2.01
CA ARG A 29 -13.53 -1.80 -3.29
C ARG A 29 -12.60 -3.00 -3.25
N PHE A 30 -11.40 -2.84 -2.69
CA PHE A 30 -10.37 -3.86 -2.77
C PHE A 30 -10.23 -4.68 -1.48
N GLY A 31 -10.90 -4.28 -0.39
CA GLY A 31 -10.86 -4.93 0.92
C GLY A 31 -9.48 -4.87 1.62
N ARG A 32 -8.44 -4.37 0.93
CA ARG A 32 -7.05 -4.40 1.36
C ARG A 32 -6.38 -3.04 1.16
N THR A 33 -5.81 -2.53 2.23
CA THR A 33 -5.00 -1.30 2.20
C THR A 33 -3.66 -1.53 1.51
N LYS A 34 -2.99 -0.45 1.09
CA LYS A 34 -1.62 -0.53 0.56
C LYS A 34 -0.64 -1.13 1.58
N ALA A 35 -0.81 -0.81 2.86
CA ALA A 35 0.03 -1.32 3.94
C ALA A 35 -0.11 -2.84 4.12
N GLN A 36 -1.35 -3.35 4.11
CA GLN A 36 -1.62 -4.79 4.17
C GLN A 36 -1.01 -5.52 2.96
N ARG A 37 -1.19 -4.97 1.75
CA ARG A 37 -0.62 -5.56 0.53
C ARG A 37 0.91 -5.66 0.62
N HIS A 38 1.56 -4.61 1.12
CA HIS A 38 3.00 -4.60 1.30
C HIS A 38 3.46 -5.58 2.37
N ALA A 39 2.72 -5.73 3.47
CA ALA A 39 3.01 -6.73 4.49
C ALA A 39 2.91 -8.15 3.91
N ASP A 40 1.83 -8.45 3.18
CA ASP A 40 1.65 -9.75 2.50
C ASP A 40 2.80 -10.04 1.53
N ASP A 41 3.21 -9.04 0.73
CA ASP A 41 4.29 -9.20 -0.23
C ASP A 41 5.64 -9.45 0.47
N MET A 42 5.91 -8.77 1.59
CA MET A 42 7.11 -9.03 2.40
C MET A 42 7.08 -10.41 3.05
N GLU A 43 5.94 -10.86 3.56
CA GLU A 43 5.79 -12.21 4.12
C GLU A 43 6.02 -13.27 3.05
N LYS A 44 5.45 -13.09 1.85
CA LYS A 44 5.70 -13.98 0.71
C LYS A 44 7.18 -14.04 0.35
N GLN A 45 7.85 -12.89 0.28
CA GLN A 45 9.29 -12.86 -0.01
C GLN A 45 10.10 -13.59 1.05
N ARG A 46 9.76 -13.42 2.35
CA ARG A 46 10.40 -14.18 3.44
C ARG A 46 10.17 -15.68 3.31
N HIS A 47 8.93 -16.10 3.01
CA HIS A 47 8.62 -17.50 2.78
C HIS A 47 9.37 -18.07 1.59
N MET A 48 9.44 -17.34 0.46
CA MET A 48 10.22 -17.75 -0.70
C MET A 48 11.70 -17.89 -0.36
N ALA A 49 12.30 -16.90 0.31
CA ALA A 49 13.70 -16.94 0.71
C ALA A 49 14.00 -18.09 1.69
N LEU A 50 13.07 -18.38 2.61
CA LEU A 50 13.20 -19.51 3.52
C LEU A 50 13.16 -20.86 2.77
N LEU A 51 12.22 -21.02 1.83
CA LEU A 51 12.10 -22.22 1.02
C LEU A 51 13.30 -22.41 0.09
N ASP A 52 13.81 -21.32 -0.48
CA ASP A 52 14.99 -21.32 -1.34
C ASP A 52 16.25 -21.68 -0.54
N GLY A 53 16.46 -21.08 0.64
CA GLY A 53 17.57 -21.46 1.52
C GLY A 53 17.46 -22.88 2.10
N ALA A 54 16.23 -23.40 2.24
CA ALA A 54 15.98 -24.78 2.65
C ALA A 54 16.00 -25.77 1.47
N ARG A 55 16.13 -25.29 0.22
CA ARG A 55 16.20 -26.12 -0.96
C ARG A 55 17.49 -26.93 -0.91
N ARG A 56 17.35 -28.22 -0.64
CA ARG A 56 18.39 -29.20 -0.92
C ARG A 56 18.15 -29.66 -2.33
N ASP A 57 19.08 -29.35 -3.24
CA ASP A 57 19.14 -30.04 -4.52
C ASP A 57 19.36 -31.51 -4.20
N ARG A 58 18.27 -32.29 -4.17
CA ARG A 58 18.39 -33.73 -4.35
C ARG A 58 19.07 -33.85 -5.69
N GLY A 59 20.31 -34.36 -5.64
CA GLY A 59 21.27 -34.28 -6.72
C GLY A 59 20.61 -34.49 -8.07
N GLU A 60 21.05 -33.71 -9.06
CA GLU A 60 20.97 -34.15 -10.44
C GLU A 60 21.44 -35.60 -10.46
N ASP A 61 20.48 -36.52 -10.52
CA ASP A 61 20.71 -37.95 -10.65
C ASP A 61 21.48 -38.10 -11.97
N LYS A 62 22.76 -38.42 -11.82
CA LYS A 62 23.64 -38.86 -12.90
C LYS A 62 23.42 -40.34 -13.16
#